data_AF-A0A661YT87-F1
#
_entry.id   AF-A0A661YT87-F1
#
_cell.length_a   1.000
_cell.length_b   1.000
_cell.length_c   1.000
_cell.angle_alpha   90.00
_cell.angle_beta   90.00
_cell.angle_gamma   90.00
#
_symmetry.space_group_name_H-M   'P 1'
#
loop_
_entity.id
_entity.type
_entity.pdbx_description
1 polymer ?
#
loop_
_entity_poly.entity_id
_entity_poly.type
_entity_poly.pdbx_seq_one_letter_code
_entity_poly.pdbx_strand_id
1 'polypeptide(L)'
;RLADVFIEKIGDTGVPDKDHIRFKNNKVFLDKKKGISISFEELVNTAYRERISLSATGFYRTPDIHYDREKGKGRPFHYFAFGMAVSMVEVDTLTGHVRLMSADILHDVGDSLHPMIDLGQIRGGFIQGVGWCTTEDIKYDAKGMMLNHSPDTYKIPTIMDIPEDFIVNLMDHVPNPNTIRKSKAVGEPPFMLAFSVWLAIKDAISAIDGHKTEPEFSLPATNEVILQSVEKLRK
;
A
#
# COMPACT_ATOMS: atom_id res chain seq x y z
N ARG A 1 29.16 17.92 -9.98
CA ARG A 1 30.07 17.07 -10.77
C ARG A 1 29.64 17.04 -12.24
N LEU A 2 28.61 16.28 -12.64
CA LEU A 2 28.20 16.23 -14.06
C LEU A 2 27.70 17.58 -14.61
N ALA A 3 27.04 18.39 -13.79
CA ALA A 3 26.68 19.76 -14.16
C ALA A 3 27.92 20.64 -14.44
N ASP A 4 29.02 20.42 -13.73
CA ASP A 4 30.27 21.18 -13.91
C ASP A 4 30.94 20.79 -15.23
N VAL A 5 31.06 19.48 -15.50
CA VAL A 5 31.55 18.95 -16.79
C VAL A 5 30.71 19.47 -17.95
N PHE A 6 29.40 19.57 -17.78
CA PHE A 6 28.53 20.12 -18.82
C PHE A 6 28.84 21.59 -19.11
N ILE A 7 29.02 22.43 -18.07
CA ILE A 7 29.37 23.85 -18.21
C ILE A 7 30.73 24.00 -18.90
N GLU A 8 31.74 23.25 -18.47
CA GLU A 8 33.08 23.28 -19.07
C GLU A 8 33.03 22.89 -20.55
N LYS A 9 32.23 21.88 -20.89
CA LYS A 9 32.09 21.39 -22.26
C LYS A 9 31.38 22.35 -23.20
N ILE A 10 30.37 23.09 -22.73
CA ILE A 10 29.64 24.06 -23.57
C ILE A 10 30.33 25.42 -23.65
N GLY A 11 31.37 25.66 -22.84
CA GLY A 11 32.13 26.91 -22.77
C GLY A 11 31.40 28.05 -22.06
N ASP A 12 32.03 29.24 -22.01
CA ASP A 12 31.39 30.45 -21.47
C ASP A 12 30.22 30.86 -22.37
N THR A 13 29.01 30.55 -21.92
CA THR A 13 27.77 30.82 -22.63
C THR A 13 27.01 32.02 -22.07
N GLY A 14 27.60 32.73 -21.08
CA GLY A 14 26.97 33.84 -20.36
C GLY A 14 25.88 33.44 -19.36
N VAL A 15 25.69 32.13 -19.11
CA VAL A 15 24.71 31.59 -18.15
C VAL A 15 25.45 30.75 -17.10
N PRO A 16 25.82 31.33 -15.95
CA PRO A 16 26.70 30.68 -14.97
C PRO A 16 25.97 29.77 -13.96
N ASP A 17 24.64 29.73 -13.98
CA ASP A 17 23.88 29.06 -12.91
C ASP A 17 23.52 27.61 -13.25
N LYS A 18 23.95 26.68 -12.39
CA LYS A 18 23.63 25.25 -12.47
C LYS A 18 22.12 25.01 -12.41
N ASP A 19 21.37 25.94 -11.83
CA ASP A 19 19.91 25.91 -11.73
C ASP A 19 19.22 25.97 -13.10
N HIS A 20 19.92 26.28 -14.18
CA HIS A 20 19.40 26.27 -15.56
C HIS A 20 19.72 25.00 -16.35
N ILE A 21 20.51 24.09 -15.78
CA ILE A 21 20.84 22.82 -16.42
C ILE A 21 19.70 21.83 -16.19
N ARG A 22 19.28 21.15 -17.26
CA ARG A 22 18.22 20.13 -17.21
C ARG A 22 18.74 18.81 -17.75
N PHE A 23 18.50 17.75 -16.98
CA PHE A 23 18.71 16.37 -17.39
C PHE A 23 17.34 15.76 -17.72
N LYS A 24 17.06 15.52 -19.00
CA LYS A 24 15.76 14.98 -19.43
C LYS A 24 15.91 14.22 -20.75
N ASN A 25 15.22 13.09 -20.88
CA ASN A 25 15.13 12.30 -22.12
C ASN A 25 16.52 12.00 -22.75
N ASN A 26 17.47 11.52 -21.95
CA ASN A 26 18.86 11.25 -22.35
C ASN A 26 19.61 12.46 -22.93
N LYS A 27 19.21 13.68 -22.58
CA LYS A 27 19.87 14.93 -22.97
C LYS A 27 20.17 15.80 -21.76
N VAL A 28 21.21 16.61 -21.92
CA VAL A 28 21.59 17.67 -20.98
C VAL A 28 21.61 18.98 -21.74
N PHE A 29 20.86 19.98 -21.26
CA PHE A 29 20.66 21.26 -21.96
C PHE A 29 20.40 22.41 -20.98
N LEU A 30 20.52 23.65 -21.48
CA LEU A 30 20.15 24.86 -20.76
C LEU A 30 18.70 25.25 -21.06
N ASP A 31 17.87 25.45 -20.02
CA ASP A 31 16.46 25.81 -20.20
C ASP A 31 16.25 27.22 -20.78
N LYS A 32 17.12 28.18 -20.43
CA LYS A 32 17.06 29.57 -20.89
C LYS A 32 17.72 29.84 -22.24
N LYS A 33 18.44 28.88 -22.83
CA LYS A 33 19.16 29.07 -24.11
C LYS A 33 18.93 27.89 -25.06
N LYS A 34 18.01 28.08 -26.00
CA LYS A 34 17.71 27.09 -27.04
C LYS A 34 18.94 26.85 -27.91
N GLY A 35 19.24 25.58 -28.20
CA GLY A 35 20.30 25.17 -29.13
C GLY A 35 21.56 24.58 -28.46
N ILE A 36 21.73 24.72 -27.15
CA ILE A 36 22.86 24.10 -26.43
C ILE A 36 22.36 22.83 -25.74
N SER A 37 22.63 21.69 -26.36
CA SER A 37 22.29 20.37 -25.83
C SER A 37 23.32 19.35 -26.26
N ILE A 38 23.72 18.48 -25.34
CA ILE A 38 24.48 17.26 -25.64
C ILE A 38 23.71 16.03 -25.14
N SER A 39 24.08 14.84 -25.62
CA SER A 39 23.50 13.61 -25.07
C SER A 39 24.06 13.32 -23.68
N PHE A 40 23.28 12.62 -22.85
CA PHE A 40 23.75 12.19 -21.53
C PHE A 40 24.95 11.25 -21.65
N GLU A 41 24.95 10.38 -22.66
CA GLU A 41 26.08 9.49 -22.98
C GLU A 41 27.35 10.29 -23.29
N GLU A 42 27.25 11.34 -24.10
CA GLU A 42 28.39 12.18 -24.44
C GLU A 42 28.96 12.89 -23.21
N LEU A 43 28.08 13.39 -22.32
CA LEU A 43 28.50 14.00 -21.07
C LEU A 43 29.22 13.01 -20.15
N VAL A 44 28.67 11.80 -19.99
CA VAL A 44 29.25 10.74 -19.17
C VAL A 44 30.61 10.31 -19.70
N ASN A 45 30.75 10.14 -21.02
CA ASN A 45 32.03 9.82 -21.65
C ASN A 45 33.07 10.93 -21.49
N THR A 46 32.63 12.19 -21.49
CA THR A 46 33.51 13.35 -21.22
C THR A 46 34.02 13.29 -19.78
N ALA A 47 33.10 13.17 -18.82
CA ALA A 47 33.43 13.06 -17.40
C ALA A 47 34.39 11.89 -17.11
N TYR A 48 34.18 10.75 -17.78
CA TYR A 48 35.06 9.59 -17.67
C TYR A 48 36.49 9.89 -18.16
N ARG A 49 36.65 10.49 -19.34
CA ARG A 49 37.96 10.88 -19.90
C ARG A 49 38.68 11.91 -19.03
N GLU A 50 37.92 12.78 -18.39
CA GLU A 50 38.42 13.78 -17.44
C GLU A 50 38.71 13.21 -16.04
N ARG A 51 38.50 11.90 -15.84
CA ARG A 51 38.72 11.18 -14.57
C ARG A 51 37.85 11.72 -13.43
N ILE A 52 36.66 12.23 -13.76
CA ILE A 52 35.66 12.63 -12.79
C ILE A 52 34.94 11.38 -12.27
N SER A 53 34.98 11.16 -10.95
CA SER A 53 34.31 10.01 -10.34
C SER A 53 32.80 10.06 -10.55
N LEU A 54 32.27 8.99 -11.16
CA LEU A 54 30.84 8.73 -11.37
C LEU A 54 30.23 7.83 -10.28
N SER A 55 31.00 7.53 -9.23
CA SER A 55 30.50 6.81 -8.05
C SER A 55 30.07 7.79 -6.96
N ALA A 56 28.96 7.48 -6.31
CA ALA A 56 28.39 8.24 -5.22
C ALA A 56 27.67 7.31 -4.24
N THR A 57 27.69 7.68 -2.96
CA THR A 57 26.93 7.05 -1.89
C THR A 57 25.80 7.97 -1.44
N GLY A 58 24.63 7.42 -1.14
CA GLY A 58 23.50 8.14 -0.55
C GLY A 58 23.13 7.57 0.81
N PHE A 59 22.71 8.42 1.75
CA PHE A 59 22.26 8.03 3.08
C PHE A 59 21.07 8.87 3.51
N TYR A 60 20.06 8.24 4.12
CA TYR A 60 18.90 8.89 4.70
C TYR A 60 18.56 8.24 6.03
N ARG A 61 18.27 9.05 7.04
CA ARG A 61 17.75 8.62 8.34
C ARG A 61 16.48 9.41 8.62
N THR A 62 15.38 8.72 8.86
CA THR A 62 14.09 9.36 9.13
C THR A 62 14.19 10.27 10.36
N PRO A 63 13.87 11.57 10.22
CA PRO A 63 13.96 12.53 11.33
C PRO A 63 12.77 12.40 12.28
N ASP A 64 12.89 13.05 13.43
CA ASP A 64 11.82 13.27 14.41
C ASP A 64 11.22 12.03 15.08
N ILE A 65 11.87 10.86 14.96
CA ILE A 65 11.45 9.63 15.63
C ILE A 65 12.07 9.54 17.03
N HIS A 66 11.23 9.43 18.05
CA HIS A 66 11.61 9.16 19.44
C HIS A 66 10.45 8.49 20.20
N TYR A 67 10.72 7.49 21.04
CA TYR A 67 9.66 6.83 21.80
C TYR A 67 10.22 6.22 23.09
N ASP A 68 9.66 6.63 24.23
CA ASP A 68 9.88 6.03 25.55
C ASP A 68 8.89 4.87 25.70
N ARG A 69 9.39 3.63 25.57
CA ARG A 69 8.58 2.40 25.58
C ARG A 69 7.97 2.12 26.95
N GLU A 70 8.65 2.45 28.04
CA GLU A 70 8.14 2.19 29.39
C GLU A 70 6.97 3.12 29.73
N LYS A 71 7.04 4.38 29.28
CA LYS A 71 5.98 5.37 29.50
C LYS A 71 4.89 5.39 28.42
N GLY A 72 5.13 4.75 27.28
CA GLY A 72 4.25 4.81 26.12
C GLY A 72 4.13 6.22 25.51
N LYS A 73 5.21 7.02 25.57
CA LYS A 73 5.18 8.44 25.17
C LYS A 73 6.24 8.76 24.12
N GLY A 74 5.87 9.57 23.14
CA GLY A 74 6.77 10.08 22.10
C GLY A 74 6.12 10.09 20.71
N ARG A 75 6.97 10.19 19.69
CA ARG A 75 6.62 10.10 18.26
C ARG A 75 7.34 8.91 17.62
N PRO A 76 6.75 7.70 17.65
CA PRO A 76 7.35 6.52 17.04
C PRO A 76 7.26 6.51 15.51
N PHE A 77 6.29 7.24 14.93
CA PHE A 77 6.03 7.27 13.49
C PHE A 77 6.27 8.66 12.90
N HIS A 78 6.84 8.70 11.69
CA HIS A 78 7.10 9.96 10.99
C HIS A 78 5.81 10.60 10.45
N TYR A 79 4.88 9.78 9.96
CA TYR A 79 3.54 10.15 9.50
C TYR A 79 2.61 8.93 9.62
N PHE A 80 1.31 9.12 9.35
CA PHE A 80 0.31 8.07 9.26
C PHE A 80 -0.25 8.00 7.83
N ALA A 81 -0.48 6.78 7.35
CA ALA A 81 -1.23 6.52 6.12
C ALA A 81 -2.67 6.19 6.51
N PHE A 82 -3.63 6.69 5.73
CA PHE A 82 -5.05 6.53 5.99
C PHE A 82 -5.73 5.79 4.83
N GLY A 83 -6.91 5.26 5.09
CA GLY A 83 -7.75 4.69 4.06
C GLY A 83 -9.13 4.38 4.60
N MET A 84 -10.07 4.19 3.69
CA MET A 84 -11.43 3.79 3.97
C MET A 84 -11.84 2.72 2.98
N ALA A 85 -12.58 1.73 3.45
CA ALA A 85 -13.19 0.70 2.63
C ALA A 85 -14.65 0.51 3.02
N VAL A 86 -15.49 0.31 2.01
CA VAL A 86 -16.88 -0.12 2.16
C VAL A 86 -17.00 -1.43 1.42
N SER A 87 -17.63 -2.43 2.03
CA SER A 87 -17.79 -3.75 1.44
C SER A 87 -19.23 -4.21 1.58
N MET A 88 -19.72 -4.88 0.55
CA MET A 88 -21.03 -5.51 0.54
C MET A 88 -20.85 -7.02 0.44
N VAL A 89 -21.53 -7.76 1.30
CA VAL A 89 -21.45 -9.21 1.34
C VAL A 89 -22.84 -9.83 1.26
N GLU A 90 -22.91 -11.05 0.74
CA GLU A 90 -24.07 -11.93 0.84
C GLU A 90 -23.70 -13.08 1.79
N VAL A 91 -24.54 -13.35 2.78
CA VAL A 91 -24.34 -14.43 3.76
C VAL A 91 -25.45 -15.47 3.62
N ASP A 92 -25.08 -16.72 3.32
CA ASP A 92 -25.99 -17.85 3.36
C ASP A 92 -26.21 -18.29 4.80
N THR A 93 -27.39 -17.98 5.33
CA THR A 93 -27.77 -18.28 6.72
C THR A 93 -28.00 -19.78 7.02
N LEU A 94 -27.95 -20.67 6.02
CA LEU A 94 -28.04 -22.12 6.21
C LEU A 94 -26.66 -22.77 6.29
N THR A 95 -25.65 -22.21 5.64
CA THR A 95 -24.30 -22.79 5.55
C THR A 95 -23.21 -21.93 6.20
N GLY A 96 -23.49 -20.66 6.45
CA GLY A 96 -22.53 -19.64 6.86
C GLY A 96 -21.60 -19.16 5.75
N HIS A 97 -21.79 -19.63 4.51
CA HIS A 97 -20.97 -19.20 3.37
C HIS A 97 -21.14 -17.70 3.09
N VAL A 98 -20.02 -17.02 2.81
CA VAL A 98 -20.00 -15.59 2.48
C VAL A 98 -19.50 -15.38 1.07
N ARG A 99 -20.20 -14.55 0.31
CA ARG A 99 -19.71 -14.00 -0.96
C ARG A 99 -19.47 -12.51 -0.82
N LEU A 100 -18.27 -12.06 -1.16
CA LEU A 100 -17.93 -10.64 -1.25
C LEU A 100 -18.45 -10.11 -2.60
N MET A 101 -19.50 -9.29 -2.55
CA MET A 101 -20.20 -8.79 -3.74
C MET A 101 -19.48 -7.58 -4.34
N SER A 102 -19.11 -6.62 -3.49
CA SER A 102 -18.40 -5.41 -3.90
C SER A 102 -17.44 -4.90 -2.82
N ALA A 103 -16.42 -4.16 -3.25
CA ALA A 103 -15.54 -3.41 -2.38
C ALA A 103 -15.14 -2.08 -3.02
N ASP A 104 -15.38 -0.99 -2.28
CA ASP A 104 -15.00 0.37 -2.64
C ASP A 104 -13.93 0.87 -1.68
N ILE A 105 -12.75 1.22 -2.22
CA ILE A 105 -11.59 1.64 -1.43
C ILE A 105 -11.12 3.02 -1.86
N LEU A 106 -10.88 3.89 -0.87
CA LEU A 106 -10.12 5.13 -1.02
C LEU A 106 -8.90 5.08 -0.10
N HIS A 107 -7.69 5.19 -0.65
CA HIS A 107 -6.46 5.05 0.13
C HIS A 107 -5.49 6.23 -0.06
N ASP A 108 -4.93 6.71 1.04
CA ASP A 108 -3.99 7.83 1.08
C ASP A 108 -2.54 7.34 0.92
N VAL A 109 -1.98 7.62 -0.26
CA VAL A 109 -0.59 7.29 -0.62
C VAL A 109 0.29 8.54 -0.79
N GLY A 110 -0.20 9.71 -0.34
CA GLY A 110 0.41 11.00 -0.66
C GLY A 110 0.48 11.24 -2.18
N ASP A 111 1.55 11.90 -2.63
CA ASP A 111 1.85 12.00 -4.06
C ASP A 111 2.49 10.68 -4.52
N SER A 112 1.68 9.81 -5.12
CA SER A 112 2.10 8.47 -5.56
C SER A 112 3.38 8.51 -6.40
N LEU A 113 4.32 7.60 -6.08
CA LEU A 113 5.53 7.40 -6.90
C LEU A 113 5.20 6.68 -8.21
N HIS A 114 4.27 5.71 -8.15
CA HIS A 114 3.84 4.92 -9.30
C HIS A 114 2.41 4.40 -9.08
N PRO A 115 1.37 5.12 -9.57
CA PRO A 115 -0.02 4.84 -9.23
C PRO A 115 -0.47 3.39 -9.49
N MET A 116 -0.01 2.77 -10.58
CA MET A 116 -0.38 1.38 -10.90
C MET A 116 0.17 0.34 -9.91
N ILE A 117 1.34 0.60 -9.31
CA ILE A 117 1.93 -0.29 -8.30
C ILE A 117 1.16 -0.13 -6.99
N ASP A 118 0.86 1.12 -6.61
CA ASP A 118 0.12 1.42 -5.40
C ASP A 118 -1.30 0.82 -5.46
N LEU A 119 -1.99 0.96 -6.60
CA LEU A 119 -3.28 0.29 -6.83
C LEU A 119 -3.18 -1.24 -6.72
N GLY A 120 -2.09 -1.83 -7.21
CA GLY A 120 -1.84 -3.27 -7.07
C GLY A 120 -1.61 -3.68 -5.62
N GLN A 121 -0.83 -2.90 -4.87
CA GLN A 121 -0.58 -3.12 -3.43
C GLN A 121 -1.88 -3.03 -2.62
N ILE A 122 -2.73 -2.03 -2.90
CA ILE A 122 -4.01 -1.87 -2.20
C ILE A 122 -4.94 -3.06 -2.47
N ARG A 123 -5.07 -3.48 -3.74
CA ARG A 123 -5.89 -4.65 -4.08
C ARG A 123 -5.38 -5.92 -3.44
N GLY A 124 -4.07 -6.18 -3.53
CA GLY A 124 -3.44 -7.36 -2.96
C GLY A 124 -3.54 -7.39 -1.44
N GLY A 125 -3.20 -6.27 -0.78
CA GLY A 125 -3.28 -6.14 0.67
C GLY A 125 -4.71 -6.29 1.19
N PHE A 126 -5.69 -5.68 0.51
CA PHE A 126 -7.10 -5.86 0.87
C PHE A 126 -7.53 -7.32 0.78
N ILE A 127 -7.32 -8.00 -0.36
CA ILE A 127 -7.72 -9.41 -0.51
C ILE A 127 -6.96 -10.32 0.45
N GLN A 128 -5.68 -10.06 0.73
CA GLN A 128 -4.94 -10.77 1.76
C GLN A 128 -5.57 -10.59 3.16
N GLY A 129 -5.99 -9.37 3.48
CA GLY A 129 -6.73 -9.08 4.71
C GLY A 129 -8.10 -9.76 4.74
N VAL A 130 -8.78 -9.90 3.59
CA VAL A 130 -10.06 -10.63 3.49
C VAL A 130 -9.83 -12.08 3.88
N GLY A 131 -8.80 -12.73 3.35
CA GLY A 131 -8.40 -14.09 3.74
C GLY A 131 -8.20 -14.23 5.24
N TRP A 132 -7.38 -13.35 5.82
CA TRP A 132 -7.17 -13.28 7.28
C TRP A 132 -8.48 -13.13 8.07
N CYS A 133 -9.43 -12.35 7.55
CA CYS A 133 -10.69 -12.09 8.22
C CYS A 133 -11.70 -13.23 8.09
N THR A 134 -11.59 -14.12 7.10
CA THR A 134 -12.66 -15.08 6.75
C THR A 134 -12.20 -16.53 6.73
N THR A 135 -11.23 -16.89 5.89
CA THR A 135 -10.92 -18.29 5.56
C THR A 135 -9.61 -18.81 6.16
N GLU A 136 -8.69 -17.92 6.50
CA GLU A 136 -7.37 -18.25 7.02
C GLU A 136 -7.39 -18.52 8.53
N ASP A 137 -7.68 -19.76 8.89
CA ASP A 137 -7.69 -20.26 10.27
C ASP A 137 -6.46 -21.15 10.53
N ILE A 138 -5.80 -21.03 11.69
CA ILE A 138 -4.66 -21.87 12.06
C ILE A 138 -5.10 -22.81 13.18
N LYS A 139 -5.05 -24.11 12.90
CA LYS A 139 -5.51 -25.15 13.84
C LYS A 139 -4.34 -25.96 14.38
N TYR A 140 -4.34 -26.19 15.70
CA TYR A 140 -3.39 -27.06 16.38
C TYR A 140 -4.13 -28.19 17.09
N ASP A 141 -3.50 -29.36 17.18
CA ASP A 141 -3.97 -30.44 18.05
C ASP A 141 -3.58 -30.22 19.52
N ALA A 142 -4.05 -31.10 20.41
CA ALA A 142 -3.73 -31.03 21.83
C ALA A 142 -2.23 -31.24 22.17
N LYS A 143 -1.43 -31.68 21.20
CA LYS A 143 0.03 -31.87 21.33
C LYS A 143 0.82 -30.68 20.75
N GLY A 144 0.14 -29.67 20.21
CA GLY A 144 0.76 -28.50 19.60
C GLY A 144 1.18 -28.70 18.14
N MET A 145 0.73 -29.77 17.48
CA MET A 145 1.00 -30.00 16.06
C MET A 145 0.02 -29.22 15.19
N MET A 146 0.53 -28.49 14.19
CA MET A 146 -0.31 -27.76 13.24
C MET A 146 -1.06 -28.73 12.33
N LEU A 147 -2.39 -28.69 12.40
CA LEU A 147 -3.29 -29.57 11.65
C LEU A 147 -3.40 -29.20 10.18
N ASN A 148 -3.23 -27.92 9.84
CA ASN A 148 -3.43 -27.40 8.50
C ASN A 148 -2.20 -26.68 7.93
N HIS A 149 -1.11 -27.42 7.78
CA HIS A 149 0.19 -26.91 7.31
C HIS A 149 0.38 -26.97 5.79
N SER A 150 -0.70 -27.08 5.00
CA SER A 150 -0.64 -27.16 3.53
C SER A 150 -1.73 -26.29 2.89
N PRO A 151 -1.58 -25.83 1.63
CA PRO A 151 -2.63 -25.09 0.92
C PRO A 151 -3.94 -25.89 0.72
N ASP A 152 -3.86 -27.22 0.83
CA ASP A 152 -5.05 -28.08 0.81
C ASP A 152 -5.89 -27.97 2.09
N THR A 153 -5.29 -27.49 3.19
CA THR A 153 -5.94 -27.43 4.52
C THR A 153 -5.98 -26.01 5.10
N TYR A 154 -5.10 -25.12 4.67
CA TYR A 154 -5.10 -23.69 4.96
C TYR A 154 -5.55 -22.91 3.73
N LYS A 155 -6.70 -22.23 3.84
CA LYS A 155 -7.41 -21.67 2.69
C LYS A 155 -7.20 -20.17 2.60
N ILE A 156 -6.21 -19.78 1.79
CA ILE A 156 -6.08 -18.40 1.31
C ILE A 156 -7.19 -18.08 0.28
N PRO A 157 -7.50 -16.80 0.05
CA PRO A 157 -8.41 -16.39 -1.01
C PRO A 157 -7.95 -16.88 -2.38
N THR A 158 -8.92 -17.33 -3.16
CA THR A 158 -8.81 -17.73 -4.55
C THR A 158 -9.29 -16.62 -5.47
N ILE A 159 -9.20 -16.82 -6.79
CA ILE A 159 -9.75 -15.88 -7.76
C ILE A 159 -11.27 -15.67 -7.62
N MET A 160 -11.99 -16.65 -7.09
CA MET A 160 -13.44 -16.59 -6.89
C MET A 160 -13.85 -15.75 -5.67
N ASP A 161 -12.89 -15.44 -4.81
CA ASP A 161 -13.10 -14.62 -3.60
C ASP A 161 -12.88 -13.12 -3.86
N ILE A 162 -12.48 -12.76 -5.08
CA ILE A 162 -12.34 -11.37 -5.52
C ILE A 162 -13.73 -10.83 -5.90
N PRO A 163 -14.15 -9.64 -5.40
CA PRO A 163 -15.45 -9.08 -5.76
C PRO A 163 -15.53 -8.76 -7.25
N GLU A 164 -16.72 -8.92 -7.81
CA GLU A 164 -17.00 -8.52 -9.20
C GLU A 164 -16.84 -7.01 -9.37
N ASP A 165 -17.40 -6.23 -8.43
CA ASP A 165 -17.26 -4.79 -8.36
C ASP A 165 -16.16 -4.40 -7.38
N PHE A 166 -14.93 -4.26 -7.87
CA PHE A 166 -13.76 -3.91 -7.06
C PHE A 166 -13.15 -2.54 -7.45
N ILE A 167 -13.64 -1.49 -6.80
CA ILE A 167 -13.25 -0.11 -7.06
C ILE A 167 -12.17 0.33 -6.06
N VAL A 168 -11.02 0.77 -6.59
CA VAL A 168 -9.91 1.25 -5.77
C VAL A 168 -9.42 2.59 -6.30
N ASN A 169 -9.51 3.62 -5.47
CA ASN A 169 -9.09 4.98 -5.76
C ASN A 169 -7.97 5.42 -4.81
N LEU A 170 -7.08 6.26 -5.33
CA LEU A 170 -6.07 6.96 -4.52
C LEU A 170 -6.66 8.30 -4.07
N MET A 171 -6.36 8.70 -2.84
CA MET A 171 -6.80 10.00 -2.34
C MET A 171 -5.98 11.12 -2.99
N ASP A 172 -6.67 12.08 -3.60
CA ASP A 172 -6.05 13.23 -4.24
C ASP A 172 -5.68 14.33 -3.23
N HIS A 173 -4.70 15.16 -3.59
CA HIS A 173 -4.35 16.40 -2.89
C HIS A 173 -3.92 16.24 -1.42
N VAL A 174 -3.30 15.12 -1.06
CA VAL A 174 -2.81 14.84 0.30
C VAL A 174 -1.28 14.63 0.39
N PRO A 175 -0.45 15.53 -0.18
CA PRO A 175 0.99 15.34 -0.25
C PRO A 175 1.63 15.22 1.14
N ASN A 176 2.68 14.41 1.26
CA ASN A 176 3.51 14.31 2.46
C ASN A 176 4.81 15.12 2.31
N PRO A 177 4.92 16.37 2.80
CA PRO A 177 6.01 17.27 2.42
C PRO A 177 7.42 16.76 2.78
N ASN A 178 7.54 15.85 3.74
CA ASN A 178 8.80 15.45 4.37
C ASN A 178 9.34 14.10 3.85
N THR A 179 8.77 13.57 2.77
CA THR A 179 9.15 12.27 2.19
C THR A 179 9.54 12.39 0.72
N ILE A 180 10.11 11.31 0.17
CA ILE A 180 10.55 11.27 -1.23
C ILE A 180 9.38 11.56 -2.17
N ARG A 181 9.53 12.61 -2.98
CA ARG A 181 8.48 13.09 -3.91
C ARG A 181 7.09 13.23 -3.27
N LYS A 182 7.04 13.50 -1.98
CA LYS A 182 5.84 13.66 -1.17
C LYS A 182 4.91 12.44 -1.08
N SER A 183 5.46 11.23 -1.23
CA SER A 183 4.70 9.98 -1.15
C SER A 183 4.48 9.48 0.28
N LYS A 184 3.58 8.51 0.45
CA LYS A 184 3.39 7.72 1.67
C LYS A 184 3.55 6.23 1.37
N ALA A 185 3.87 5.45 2.41
CA ALA A 185 3.97 4.01 2.32
C ALA A 185 2.58 3.38 2.11
N VAL A 186 2.51 2.39 1.21
CA VAL A 186 1.26 1.69 0.83
C VAL A 186 1.34 0.17 1.03
N GLY A 187 2.48 -0.37 1.45
CA GLY A 187 2.68 -1.83 1.50
C GLY A 187 1.79 -2.54 2.53
N GLU A 188 1.82 -2.09 3.78
CA GLU A 188 1.06 -2.68 4.89
C GLU A 188 -0.31 -2.01 5.13
N PRO A 189 -0.46 -0.66 5.03
CA PRO A 189 -1.70 0.00 5.46
C PRO A 189 -3.02 -0.51 4.84
N PRO A 190 -3.08 -0.88 3.55
CA PRO A 190 -4.31 -1.39 2.93
C PRO A 190 -4.80 -2.73 3.50
N PHE A 191 -3.93 -3.52 4.15
CA PHE A 191 -4.31 -4.83 4.72
C PHE A 191 -5.46 -4.71 5.74
N MET A 192 -5.42 -3.66 6.55
CA MET A 192 -6.42 -3.40 7.59
C MET A 192 -7.79 -3.04 7.03
N LEU A 193 -7.88 -2.65 5.75
CA LEU A 193 -9.16 -2.27 5.14
C LEU A 193 -10.12 -3.46 5.04
N ALA A 194 -9.63 -4.69 5.06
CA ALA A 194 -10.47 -5.89 5.05
C ALA A 194 -11.40 -6.02 6.26
N PHE A 195 -11.19 -5.25 7.33
CA PHE A 195 -12.18 -5.14 8.41
C PHE A 195 -13.55 -4.67 7.92
N SER A 196 -13.65 -3.95 6.79
CA SER A 196 -14.94 -3.63 6.19
C SER A 196 -15.73 -4.89 5.81
N VAL A 197 -15.07 -5.96 5.37
CA VAL A 197 -15.71 -7.24 5.05
C VAL A 197 -16.15 -7.95 6.33
N TRP A 198 -15.30 -8.01 7.35
CA TRP A 198 -15.65 -8.59 8.64
C TRP A 198 -16.85 -7.86 9.29
N LEU A 199 -16.86 -6.52 9.23
CA LEU A 199 -17.98 -5.70 9.72
C LEU A 199 -19.24 -5.87 8.86
N ALA A 200 -19.11 -6.00 7.54
CA ALA A 200 -20.26 -6.27 6.66
C ALA A 200 -20.89 -7.65 6.93
N ILE A 201 -20.07 -8.66 7.24
CA ILE A 201 -20.56 -9.97 7.70
C ILE A 201 -21.33 -9.82 9.01
N LYS A 202 -20.80 -9.05 9.96
CA LYS A 202 -21.49 -8.76 11.23
C LYS A 202 -22.84 -8.09 10.99
N ASP A 203 -22.87 -7.07 10.14
CA ASP A 203 -24.09 -6.36 9.78
C ASP A 203 -25.14 -7.29 9.16
N ALA A 204 -24.71 -8.14 8.20
CA ALA A 204 -25.57 -9.11 7.55
C ALA A 204 -26.16 -10.15 8.53
N ILE A 205 -25.38 -10.61 9.52
CA ILE A 205 -25.87 -11.51 10.57
C ILE A 205 -26.87 -10.77 11.48
N SER A 206 -26.57 -9.52 11.85
CA SER A 206 -27.44 -8.69 12.70
C SER A 206 -28.79 -8.37 12.02
N ALA A 207 -28.81 -8.27 10.69
CA ALA A 207 -30.04 -8.04 9.92
C ALA A 207 -31.10 -9.14 10.11
N ILE A 208 -30.72 -10.36 10.56
CA ILE A 208 -31.63 -11.48 10.78
C ILE A 208 -32.73 -11.15 11.80
N ASP A 209 -32.40 -10.39 12.85
CA ASP A 209 -33.37 -9.96 13.87
C ASP A 209 -33.80 -8.50 13.75
N GLY A 210 -33.41 -7.85 12.64
CA GLY A 210 -33.64 -6.43 12.38
C GLY A 210 -32.69 -5.51 13.14
N HIS A 211 -31.42 -5.91 13.31
CA HIS A 211 -30.37 -5.16 13.99
C HIS A 211 -30.65 -4.87 15.46
N LYS A 212 -31.35 -5.78 16.15
CA LYS A 212 -31.66 -5.65 17.58
C LYS A 212 -30.53 -6.17 18.44
N THR A 213 -29.79 -7.15 17.93
CA THR A 213 -28.71 -7.81 18.65
C THR A 213 -27.40 -7.64 17.89
N GLU A 214 -26.36 -7.26 18.62
CA GLU A 214 -24.99 -7.30 18.12
C GLU A 214 -24.52 -8.76 18.04
N PRO A 215 -24.23 -9.32 16.85
CA PRO A 215 -23.85 -10.72 16.73
C PRO A 215 -22.50 -11.00 17.38
N GLU A 216 -22.41 -12.12 18.10
CA GLU A 216 -21.18 -12.61 18.70
C GLU A 216 -20.48 -13.59 17.75
N PHE A 217 -19.34 -13.17 17.20
CA PHE A 217 -18.47 -14.02 16.38
C PHE A 217 -17.02 -13.52 16.42
N SER A 218 -16.08 -14.39 16.05
CA SER A 218 -14.64 -14.14 16.14
C SER A 218 -13.96 -14.06 14.77
N LEU A 219 -12.72 -13.56 14.77
CA LEU A 219 -11.81 -13.79 13.65
C LEU A 219 -11.16 -15.17 13.78
N PRO A 220 -10.89 -15.87 12.66
CA PRO A 220 -11.47 -15.61 11.35
C PRO A 220 -12.97 -15.96 11.32
N ALA A 221 -13.75 -15.17 10.58
CA ALA A 221 -15.17 -15.37 10.35
C ALA A 221 -15.40 -16.50 9.33
N THR A 222 -14.98 -17.71 9.71
CA THR A 222 -15.20 -18.91 8.90
C THR A 222 -16.70 -19.22 8.79
N ASN A 223 -17.08 -20.01 7.77
CA ASN A 223 -18.47 -20.43 7.60
C ASN A 223 -19.06 -21.06 8.87
N GLU A 224 -18.26 -21.84 9.60
CA GLU A 224 -18.67 -22.45 10.88
C GLU A 224 -18.97 -21.38 11.95
N VAL A 225 -18.06 -20.42 12.13
CA VAL A 225 -18.21 -19.32 13.09
C VAL A 225 -19.45 -18.48 12.78
N ILE A 226 -19.66 -18.17 11.50
CA ILE A 226 -20.82 -17.41 11.03
C ILE A 226 -22.11 -18.18 11.28
N LEU A 227 -22.17 -19.47 10.88
CA LEU A 227 -23.36 -20.30 11.07
C LEU A 227 -23.71 -20.44 12.55
N GLN A 228 -22.72 -20.63 13.43
CA GLN A 228 -22.93 -20.67 14.87
C GLN A 228 -23.50 -19.35 15.41
N SER A 229 -23.03 -18.20 14.91
CA SER A 229 -23.58 -16.88 15.29
C SER A 229 -25.02 -16.71 14.81
N VAL A 230 -25.34 -17.14 13.59
CA VAL A 230 -26.70 -17.13 13.03
C VAL A 230 -27.65 -17.98 13.86
N GLU A 231 -27.25 -19.21 14.19
CA GLU A 231 -28.07 -20.13 14.98
C GLU A 231 -28.29 -19.66 16.42
N LYS A 232 -27.34 -18.92 17.00
CA LYS A 232 -27.54 -18.26 18.31
C LYS A 232 -28.62 -17.18 18.25
N LEU A 233 -28.70 -16.41 17.17
CA LEU A 233 -29.69 -15.33 17.02
C LEU A 233 -31.09 -15.83 16.68
N ARG A 234 -31.21 -17.04 16.12
CA ARG A 234 -32.51 -17.67 15.79
C ARG A 234 -33.23 -18.27 17.00
N LYS A 235 -32.52 -18.50 18.12
CA LYS A 235 -33.06 -19.09 19.35
C LYS A 235 -33.73 -18.05 20.23
#